data_AF-A0A2V7GSV6-F1
#
_entry.id   AF-A0A2V7GSV6-F1
#
_cell.length_a   1.000
_cell.length_b   1.000
_cell.length_c   1.000
_cell.angle_alpha   90.00
_cell.angle_beta   90.00
_cell.angle_gamma   90.00
#
_symmetry.space_group_name_H-M   'P 1'
#
loop_
_entity.id
_entity.type
_entity.pdbx_description
1 polymer ?
#
loop_
_entity_poly.entity_id
_entity_poly.type
_entity_poly.pdbx_seq_one_letter_code
_entity_poly.pdbx_strand_id
1 'polypeptide(L)'
;MQGPPGSARRARPRGWPRARRAHGSRRPCRGARRCAPPARGDTPCGPAATRAGPRRSARAPSPRTRGWSGPRAGAAPAPARRGPGRRDPGTRWPNREGSAGRARRRRRRGARASRVLRAGGAERSTAGPLDSGAMRAYWRITREPRYSLLFALPLLVFYELLATLQPVGPHGSLRSGADVILEGPFIALAGSRGPLLFLACLTGVGVWLVARDLRRGRVDPKLFGAMLLESAALALLAGVVVSAATVHLLGRPAPLLIGELGQLGGSTRLMLALGAGLYEELLFRVLLVGALAWVGRRLFGWQELPAGVFAVVLGAAIFSAFHYIGPYADPWALYSFVYRLLAGVFFSALYLTRGFGVTAWTHALYDVFVLFG
;
A
#
# COMPACT_ATOMS: atom_id res chain seq x y z
N MET A 1 69.13 -20.83 26.83
CA MET A 1 68.21 -21.97 26.61
C MET A 1 67.26 -21.50 25.49
N GLN A 2 67.41 -21.88 24.22
CA GLN A 2 67.29 -23.23 23.62
C GLN A 2 65.93 -23.88 24.00
N GLY A 3 65.02 -24.29 23.11
CA GLY A 3 64.89 -24.21 21.64
C GLY A 3 63.68 -25.09 21.15
N PRO A 4 63.08 -24.88 19.96
CA PRO A 4 62.09 -25.79 19.34
C PRO A 4 62.82 -26.93 18.56
N PRO A 5 62.23 -27.82 17.68
CA PRO A 5 60.87 -27.87 17.09
C PRO A 5 60.28 -29.31 16.82
N GLY A 6 59.21 -29.38 16.00
CA GLY A 6 58.87 -30.52 15.11
C GLY A 6 58.10 -31.73 15.72
N SER A 7 57.58 -32.71 14.96
CA SER A 7 57.18 -32.80 13.53
C SER A 7 56.69 -34.23 13.22
N ALA A 8 55.56 -34.44 12.52
CA ALA A 8 55.31 -35.68 11.75
C ALA A 8 54.10 -35.58 10.79
N ARG A 9 54.33 -35.85 9.49
CA ARG A 9 53.29 -36.24 8.52
C ARG A 9 53.53 -37.69 8.09
N ARG A 10 52.48 -38.52 7.98
CA ARG A 10 52.39 -39.70 7.11
C ARG A 10 50.93 -39.78 6.61
N ALA A 11 50.61 -39.55 5.33
CA ALA A 11 50.83 -40.38 4.13
C ALA A 11 49.76 -41.48 3.92
N ARG A 12 49.01 -41.40 2.80
CA ARG A 12 48.01 -42.40 2.31
C ARG A 12 48.68 -43.48 1.44
N PRO A 13 48.06 -44.66 1.22
CA PRO A 13 47.43 -44.98 -0.09
C PRO A 13 46.16 -45.88 -0.01
N ARG A 14 45.09 -45.69 -0.81
CA ARG A 14 44.68 -46.23 -2.17
C ARG A 14 44.11 -47.68 -2.24
N GLY A 15 43.04 -47.85 -3.04
CA GLY A 15 42.31 -49.11 -3.41
C GLY A 15 40.85 -49.11 -2.88
N TRP A 16 39.71 -49.17 -3.61
CA TRP A 16 39.23 -49.83 -4.86
C TRP A 16 39.23 -51.38 -4.80
N PRO A 17 38.20 -52.10 -5.35
CA PRO A 17 37.27 -51.72 -6.43
C PRO A 17 35.74 -52.06 -6.22
N ARG A 18 34.96 -52.08 -7.32
CA ARG A 18 33.47 -52.18 -7.44
C ARG A 18 32.90 -53.61 -7.67
N ALA A 19 31.63 -53.82 -7.29
CA ALA A 19 30.61 -54.66 -7.98
C ALA A 19 29.18 -54.20 -7.52
N ARG A 20 28.17 -53.88 -8.36
CA ARG A 20 27.24 -54.74 -9.19
C ARG A 20 26.49 -55.78 -8.32
N ARG A 21 25.17 -56.03 -8.33
CA ARG A 21 23.91 -55.76 -9.12
C ARG A 21 22.69 -55.85 -8.13
N ALA A 22 21.39 -55.70 -8.44
CA ALA A 22 20.57 -54.89 -9.36
C ALA A 22 19.04 -55.16 -9.09
N HIS A 23 18.12 -54.26 -9.50
CA HIS A 23 16.63 -54.34 -9.37
C HIS A 23 16.05 -54.29 -7.94
N GLY A 24 14.78 -53.89 -7.69
CA GLY A 24 13.70 -53.54 -8.62
C GLY A 24 12.58 -52.68 -7.99
N SER A 25 11.60 -52.30 -8.82
CA SER A 25 10.53 -51.31 -8.53
C SER A 25 9.22 -51.91 -7.99
N ARG A 26 8.46 -51.15 -7.16
CA ARG A 26 7.04 -50.73 -7.39
C ARG A 26 6.25 -50.35 -6.12
N ARG A 27 5.56 -49.18 -6.17
CA ARG A 27 4.24 -48.90 -5.56
C ARG A 27 3.13 -49.51 -6.48
N PRO A 28 1.81 -49.59 -6.15
CA PRO A 28 1.04 -48.80 -5.18
C PRO A 28 -0.15 -49.52 -4.44
N CYS A 29 -0.91 -48.73 -3.66
CA CYS A 29 -2.21 -49.10 -3.08
C CYS A 29 -3.38 -49.02 -4.09
N ARG A 30 -4.50 -49.75 -3.89
CA ARG A 30 -5.85 -49.38 -4.39
C ARG A 30 -7.02 -50.21 -3.83
N GLY A 31 -8.06 -49.52 -3.31
CA GLY A 31 -9.47 -49.97 -3.21
C GLY A 31 -9.84 -51.01 -2.13
N ALA A 32 -11.12 -51.24 -1.77
CA ALA A 32 -12.39 -50.49 -1.97
C ALA A 32 -13.55 -51.17 -1.17
N ARG A 33 -14.75 -50.54 -1.12
CA ARG A 33 -16.08 -51.07 -0.65
C ARG A 33 -16.27 -51.07 0.89
N ARG A 34 -17.26 -50.37 1.48
CA ARG A 34 -18.74 -50.55 1.53
C ARG A 34 -19.22 -51.71 2.42
N CYS A 35 -19.92 -51.40 3.52
CA CYS A 35 -21.21 -51.99 3.96
C CYS A 35 -21.73 -51.28 5.23
N ALA A 36 -23.03 -51.44 5.54
CA ALA A 36 -23.75 -50.77 6.65
C ALA A 36 -24.42 -51.83 7.59
N PRO A 37 -25.30 -51.48 8.56
CA PRO A 37 -25.24 -51.98 9.94
C PRO A 37 -26.15 -53.20 10.25
N PRO A 38 -26.20 -53.63 11.52
CA PRO A 38 -27.49 -53.73 12.21
C PRO A 38 -27.49 -53.17 13.66
N ALA A 39 -28.61 -53.32 14.39
CA ALA A 39 -28.93 -52.64 15.65
C ALA A 39 -29.65 -53.56 16.69
N ARG A 40 -29.97 -53.00 17.88
CA ARG A 40 -30.71 -53.57 19.05
C ARG A 40 -29.88 -54.48 19.97
N GLY A 41 -30.12 -54.62 21.29
CA GLY A 41 -31.02 -53.93 22.26
C GLY A 41 -30.26 -53.73 23.60
N ASP A 42 -30.80 -53.48 24.80
CA ASP A 42 -32.18 -53.30 25.31
C ASP A 42 -32.16 -52.43 26.61
N THR A 43 -33.34 -51.97 27.07
CA THR A 43 -33.62 -51.28 28.36
C THR A 43 -34.23 -52.27 29.39
N PRO A 44 -34.73 -51.93 30.62
CA PRO A 44 -34.93 -50.63 31.31
C PRO A 44 -34.65 -50.58 32.85
N CYS A 45 -34.80 -49.40 33.48
CA CYS A 45 -35.71 -49.13 34.64
C CYS A 45 -35.41 -47.78 35.36
N GLY A 46 -36.47 -47.00 35.65
CA GLY A 46 -36.46 -45.80 36.54
C GLY A 46 -36.98 -46.13 37.95
N PRO A 47 -37.68 -45.24 38.71
CA PRO A 47 -38.19 -43.87 38.45
C PRO A 47 -37.52 -42.81 39.40
N ALA A 48 -37.93 -41.56 39.66
CA ALA A 48 -39.17 -40.76 39.53
C ALA A 48 -38.79 -39.25 39.36
N ALA A 49 -39.41 -38.39 38.54
CA ALA A 49 -40.79 -37.90 38.43
C ALA A 49 -41.16 -36.71 39.35
N THR A 50 -41.35 -35.52 38.74
CA THR A 50 -42.37 -34.52 39.12
C THR A 50 -42.82 -33.71 37.90
N ARG A 51 -44.13 -33.43 37.82
CA ARG A 51 -44.82 -32.60 36.80
C ARG A 51 -44.91 -31.14 37.33
N ALA A 52 -45.43 -30.10 36.66
CA ALA A 52 -46.41 -29.99 35.57
C ALA A 52 -46.34 -28.64 34.82
N GLY A 53 -47.09 -28.49 33.72
CA GLY A 53 -47.21 -27.26 32.93
C GLY A 53 -48.53 -26.47 33.12
N PRO A 54 -49.26 -26.10 32.04
CA PRO A 54 -49.10 -24.77 31.42
C PRO A 54 -50.42 -24.02 31.08
N ARG A 55 -50.35 -22.69 30.85
CA ARG A 55 -51.37 -21.84 30.15
C ARG A 55 -50.66 -20.69 29.43
N ARG A 56 -50.77 -20.44 28.11
CA ARG A 56 -51.88 -20.08 27.17
C ARG A 56 -52.16 -18.55 27.02
N SER A 57 -52.00 -18.10 25.76
CA SER A 57 -52.76 -17.06 25.02
C SER A 57 -52.80 -15.57 25.41
N ALA A 58 -52.30 -14.70 24.51
CA ALA A 58 -53.01 -13.59 23.82
C ALA A 58 -52.04 -12.93 22.79
N ARG A 59 -52.30 -12.91 21.48
CA ARG A 59 -53.08 -11.96 20.66
C ARG A 59 -52.61 -10.49 20.70
N ALA A 60 -52.33 -9.96 19.50
CA ALA A 60 -51.94 -8.57 19.23
C ALA A 60 -53.09 -7.56 19.40
N PRO A 61 -52.79 -6.25 19.37
CA PRO A 61 -53.19 -5.48 18.19
C PRO A 61 -52.19 -4.40 17.72
N SER A 62 -52.17 -4.14 16.41
CA SER A 62 -52.00 -2.77 15.86
C SER A 62 -53.40 -2.18 15.61
N PRO A 63 -53.61 -0.84 15.55
CA PRO A 63 -53.34 -0.10 14.30
C PRO A 63 -53.08 1.43 14.47
N ARG A 64 -53.10 2.14 13.31
CA ARG A 64 -53.15 3.61 13.06
C ARG A 64 -51.79 4.33 13.03
N THR A 65 -51.29 4.85 11.90
CA THR A 65 -51.84 5.76 10.84
C THR A 65 -51.95 7.24 11.23
N ARG A 66 -50.85 7.99 11.06
CA ARG A 66 -50.78 9.36 10.50
C ARG A 66 -49.46 9.40 9.70
N GLY A 67 -49.35 9.90 8.47
CA GLY A 67 -50.30 10.66 7.67
C GLY A 67 -49.91 12.13 7.65
N TRP A 68 -48.89 12.48 6.86
CA TRP A 68 -48.71 13.87 6.41
C TRP A 68 -48.23 13.95 4.97
N SER A 69 -48.95 14.76 4.21
CA SER A 69 -48.88 14.98 2.78
C SER A 69 -47.97 16.16 2.45
N GLY A 70 -47.19 16.06 1.38
CA GLY A 70 -46.61 17.25 0.73
C GLY A 70 -47.63 17.95 -0.17
N PRO A 71 -47.41 19.22 -0.55
CA PRO A 71 -48.14 19.87 -1.64
C PRO A 71 -47.46 19.62 -3.00
N ARG A 72 -48.26 19.36 -4.03
CA ARG A 72 -47.84 19.41 -5.44
C ARG A 72 -48.22 20.77 -6.06
N ALA A 73 -47.38 21.20 -7.00
CA ALA A 73 -47.71 21.94 -8.23
C ALA A 73 -48.37 23.35 -8.16
N GLY A 74 -47.63 24.33 -8.66
CA GLY A 74 -48.11 25.37 -9.60
C GLY A 74 -47.09 25.44 -10.74
N ALA A 75 -47.41 24.93 -11.93
CA ALA A 75 -48.10 25.65 -13.01
C ALA A 75 -47.17 26.63 -13.76
N ALA A 76 -46.78 26.26 -14.99
CA ALA A 76 -46.14 27.16 -15.96
C ALA A 76 -47.17 28.16 -16.53
N PRO A 77 -46.72 29.25 -17.17
CA PRO A 77 -46.67 29.18 -18.64
C PRO A 77 -45.50 29.91 -19.31
N ALA A 78 -45.07 29.37 -20.46
CA ALA A 78 -44.59 30.16 -21.60
C ALA A 78 -45.82 30.39 -22.53
N PRO A 79 -45.91 31.45 -23.38
CA PRO A 79 -44.93 31.69 -24.45
C PRO A 79 -44.75 33.17 -24.90
N ALA A 80 -43.76 33.43 -25.78
CA ALA A 80 -43.94 34.27 -26.99
C ALA A 80 -42.69 34.23 -27.90
N ARG A 81 -42.93 34.30 -29.22
CA ARG A 81 -41.91 34.37 -30.29
C ARG A 81 -41.68 35.82 -30.74
N ARG A 82 -40.50 36.12 -31.31
CA ARG A 82 -40.29 36.77 -32.65
C ARG A 82 -38.78 37.03 -32.91
N GLY A 83 -38.29 36.67 -34.10
CA GLY A 83 -37.11 37.30 -34.73
C GLY A 83 -37.59 38.15 -35.92
N PRO A 84 -36.85 38.29 -37.03
CA PRO A 84 -35.39 38.28 -37.23
C PRO A 84 -34.87 39.47 -38.10
N GLY A 85 -33.55 39.66 -38.22
CA GLY A 85 -32.91 40.58 -39.18
C GLY A 85 -31.38 40.49 -39.04
N ARG A 86 -30.51 40.09 -39.99
CA ARG A 86 -30.44 40.03 -41.47
C ARG A 86 -29.74 41.27 -42.09
N ARG A 87 -28.73 40.97 -42.93
CA ARG A 87 -27.95 41.84 -43.87
C ARG A 87 -26.79 42.64 -43.26
N ASP A 88 -25.68 42.93 -43.97
CA ASP A 88 -24.92 42.27 -45.07
C ASP A 88 -23.52 43.00 -45.11
N PRO A 89 -22.68 43.09 -46.18
CA PRO A 89 -21.48 42.25 -46.24
C PRO A 89 -20.16 42.97 -46.64
N GLY A 90 -19.07 42.21 -46.80
CA GLY A 90 -18.22 42.35 -48.00
C GLY A 90 -16.78 42.89 -47.88
N THR A 91 -15.81 42.00 -48.08
CA THR A 91 -14.60 42.16 -48.93
C THR A 91 -14.08 40.74 -49.26
N ARG A 92 -14.42 40.14 -50.41
CA ARG A 92 -13.85 40.29 -51.78
C ARG A 92 -12.48 39.61 -51.97
N TRP A 93 -12.57 38.36 -52.44
CA TRP A 93 -11.74 37.60 -53.41
C TRP A 93 -10.67 38.37 -54.24
N PRO A 94 -9.61 37.70 -54.79
CA PRO A 94 -9.72 36.36 -55.40
C PRO A 94 -8.54 35.35 -55.29
N ASN A 95 -8.88 34.09 -55.58
CA ASN A 95 -7.95 33.06 -56.04
C ASN A 95 -7.37 33.40 -57.43
N ARG A 96 -6.19 32.86 -57.75
CA ARG A 96 -5.88 32.43 -59.12
C ARG A 96 -4.98 31.20 -59.14
N GLU A 97 -5.27 30.33 -60.08
CA GLU A 97 -4.53 29.10 -60.39
C GLU A 97 -3.28 29.41 -61.25
N GLY A 98 -2.41 28.41 -61.42
CA GLY A 98 -1.68 28.28 -62.69
C GLY A 98 -0.15 28.06 -62.64
N SER A 99 0.24 26.89 -63.12
CA SER A 99 1.37 26.71 -64.06
C SER A 99 2.83 26.69 -63.56
N ALA A 100 3.31 25.46 -63.36
CA ALA A 100 4.49 24.87 -64.02
C ALA A 100 5.81 25.68 -64.20
N GLY A 101 6.91 25.14 -63.66
CA GLY A 101 8.25 25.52 -64.18
C GLY A 101 9.48 24.99 -63.45
N ARG A 102 10.18 24.04 -64.10
CA ARG A 102 11.64 23.81 -64.07
C ARG A 102 12.31 23.34 -62.76
N ALA A 103 12.75 22.09 -62.83
CA ALA A 103 13.80 21.50 -62.01
C ALA A 103 15.09 22.33 -61.96
N ARG A 104 15.79 22.31 -60.81
CA ARG A 104 17.25 22.20 -60.83
C ARG A 104 17.82 21.41 -59.64
N ARG A 105 18.50 20.33 -59.99
CA ARG A 105 19.19 19.38 -59.12
C ARG A 105 20.60 19.89 -58.83
N ARG A 106 21.03 20.00 -57.56
CA ARG A 106 22.48 19.99 -57.24
C ARG A 106 22.81 19.44 -55.85
N ARG A 107 23.48 18.29 -55.85
CA ARG A 107 24.26 17.75 -54.72
C ARG A 107 25.62 18.45 -54.65
N ARG A 108 26.17 18.62 -53.43
CA ARG A 108 27.58 18.43 -53.01
C ARG A 108 27.59 18.52 -51.48
N ARG A 109 27.78 17.44 -50.72
CA ARG A 109 29.04 16.74 -50.40
C ARG A 109 30.16 17.65 -49.89
N GLY A 110 30.30 17.68 -48.57
CA GLY A 110 31.50 17.21 -47.88
C GLY A 110 32.63 18.20 -47.60
N ALA A 111 32.85 18.48 -46.32
CA ALA A 111 34.15 18.80 -45.76
C ALA A 111 34.25 18.21 -44.33
N ARG A 112 35.12 17.20 -44.15
CA ARG A 112 35.59 16.80 -42.82
C ARG A 112 36.75 17.74 -42.46
N ALA A 113 36.72 18.32 -41.26
CA ALA A 113 37.88 18.99 -40.67
C ALA A 113 38.08 18.45 -39.25
N SER A 114 38.85 17.38 -39.13
CA SER A 114 39.35 16.88 -37.85
C SER A 114 40.44 17.81 -37.32
N ARG A 115 40.27 18.37 -36.12
CA ARG A 115 41.37 18.98 -35.37
C ARG A 115 41.50 18.33 -34.00
N VAL A 116 42.75 18.03 -33.66
CA VAL A 116 43.18 17.18 -32.55
C VAL A 116 43.38 18.01 -31.28
N LEU A 117 43.01 17.42 -30.14
CA LEU A 117 43.42 17.69 -28.75
C LEU A 117 43.69 19.15 -28.32
N ARG A 118 42.89 19.61 -27.36
CA ARG A 118 43.43 20.32 -26.19
C ARG A 118 42.87 19.71 -24.91
N ALA A 119 43.76 19.10 -24.12
CA ALA A 119 43.51 18.81 -22.72
C ALA A 119 43.72 20.10 -21.89
N GLY A 120 43.12 20.16 -20.70
CA GLY A 120 43.25 21.31 -19.78
C GLY A 120 41.91 21.95 -19.47
N GLY A 121 41.14 21.30 -18.60
CA GLY A 121 39.78 21.72 -18.24
C GLY A 121 39.21 20.87 -17.11
N ALA A 122 40.02 20.62 -16.07
CA ALA A 122 39.52 20.04 -14.83
C ALA A 122 38.75 21.14 -14.06
N GLU A 123 37.57 21.49 -14.56
CA GLU A 123 36.61 22.26 -13.78
C GLU A 123 36.25 21.41 -12.57
N ARG A 124 36.83 21.78 -11.44
CA ARG A 124 36.35 21.36 -10.13
C ARG A 124 34.94 21.92 -10.04
N SER A 125 33.96 21.05 -10.24
CA SER A 125 32.56 21.33 -9.93
C SER A 125 32.51 21.74 -8.47
N THR A 126 32.50 23.04 -8.23
CA THR A 126 32.33 23.63 -6.91
C THR A 126 30.94 23.24 -6.47
N ALA A 127 30.86 22.45 -5.40
CA ALA A 127 29.59 21.96 -4.87
C ALA A 127 28.78 23.15 -4.33
N GLY A 128 28.00 23.76 -5.23
CA GLY A 128 26.99 24.75 -4.87
C GLY A 128 25.84 24.11 -4.07
N PRO A 129 24.87 24.91 -3.61
CA PRO A 129 23.67 24.40 -2.98
C PRO A 129 23.04 23.33 -3.87
N LEU A 130 22.80 22.14 -3.29
CA LEU A 130 22.41 20.89 -3.96
C LEU A 130 21.66 21.13 -5.28
N ASP A 131 22.28 20.78 -6.42
CA ASP A 131 21.70 21.04 -7.74
C ASP A 131 20.23 20.57 -7.79
N SER A 132 19.33 21.54 -7.95
CA SER A 132 17.89 21.30 -8.02
C SER A 132 17.53 20.35 -9.17
N GLY A 133 18.36 20.26 -10.21
CA GLY A 133 18.29 19.23 -11.26
C GLY A 133 18.50 17.82 -10.70
N ALA A 134 19.65 17.58 -10.05
CA ALA A 134 19.99 16.33 -9.39
C ALA A 134 18.94 15.89 -8.35
N MET A 135 18.44 16.80 -7.51
CA MET A 135 17.41 16.48 -6.51
C MET A 135 16.09 16.04 -7.17
N ARG A 136 15.62 16.77 -8.19
CA ARG A 136 14.43 16.36 -8.97
C ARG A 136 14.64 15.03 -9.68
N ALA A 137 15.83 14.76 -10.20
CA ALA A 137 16.16 13.48 -10.83
C ALA A 137 16.12 12.32 -9.81
N TYR A 138 16.73 12.50 -8.63
CA TYR A 138 16.68 11.55 -7.53
C TYR A 138 15.23 11.26 -7.09
N TRP A 139 14.42 12.29 -6.87
CA TRP A 139 13.02 12.12 -6.50
C TRP A 139 12.19 11.39 -7.57
N ARG A 140 12.43 11.70 -8.85
CA ARG A 140 11.75 11.03 -9.96
C ARG A 140 12.12 9.56 -10.04
N ILE A 141 13.42 9.22 -9.90
CA ILE A 141 13.93 7.85 -10.00
C ILE A 141 13.45 6.98 -8.82
N THR A 142 13.53 7.49 -7.60
CA THR A 142 13.15 6.74 -6.39
C THR A 142 11.64 6.43 -6.29
N ARG A 143 10.81 7.16 -7.03
CA ARG A 143 9.38 6.90 -7.22
C ARG A 143 9.08 5.78 -8.21
N GLU A 144 10.02 5.40 -9.07
CA GLU A 144 9.79 4.39 -10.10
C GLU A 144 9.55 3.01 -9.44
N PRO A 145 8.64 2.16 -9.94
CA PRO A 145 8.23 0.93 -9.25
C PRO A 145 9.37 0.02 -8.83
N ARG A 146 10.45 -0.06 -9.63
CA ARG A 146 11.62 -0.87 -9.29
C ARG A 146 12.36 -0.40 -8.04
N TYR A 147 12.37 0.90 -7.73
CA TYR A 147 12.95 1.41 -6.47
C TYR A 147 11.89 1.36 -5.36
N SER A 148 10.71 1.90 -5.60
CA SER A 148 9.65 2.00 -4.58
C SER A 148 9.25 0.64 -3.98
N LEU A 149 9.12 -0.41 -4.80
CA LEU A 149 8.65 -1.71 -4.32
C LEU A 149 9.78 -2.60 -3.79
N LEU A 150 10.98 -2.54 -4.38
CA LEU A 150 12.15 -3.21 -3.81
C LEU A 150 12.57 -2.59 -2.47
N PHE A 151 12.37 -1.28 -2.30
CA PHE A 151 12.61 -0.62 -1.02
C PHE A 151 11.57 -1.02 0.04
N ALA A 152 10.29 -1.21 -0.33
CA ALA A 152 9.27 -1.71 0.61
C ALA A 152 9.38 -3.21 0.93
N LEU A 153 10.06 -4.01 0.11
CA LEU A 153 10.16 -5.47 0.27
C LEU A 153 10.69 -5.93 1.65
N PRO A 154 11.73 -5.32 2.25
CA PRO A 154 12.17 -5.72 3.58
C PRO A 154 11.11 -5.47 4.67
N LEU A 155 10.28 -4.42 4.55
CA LEU A 155 9.16 -4.21 5.49
C LEU A 155 8.20 -5.39 5.46
N LEU A 156 7.82 -5.87 4.26
CA LEU A 156 6.98 -7.06 4.09
C LEU A 156 7.63 -8.31 4.70
N VAL A 157 8.91 -8.56 4.39
CA VAL A 157 9.63 -9.75 4.88
C VAL A 157 9.76 -9.74 6.40
N PHE A 158 10.15 -8.61 7.00
CA PHE A 158 10.28 -8.51 8.45
C PHE A 158 8.92 -8.52 9.16
N TYR A 159 7.89 -7.90 8.59
CA TYR A 159 6.52 -7.98 9.11
C TYR A 159 6.02 -9.43 9.15
N GLU A 160 6.02 -10.15 8.02
CA GLU A 160 5.50 -11.54 7.99
C GLU A 160 6.36 -12.49 8.85
N LEU A 161 7.67 -12.28 8.90
CA LEU A 161 8.54 -13.04 9.81
C LEU A 161 8.15 -12.81 11.28
N LEU A 162 8.00 -11.56 11.71
CA LEU A 162 7.60 -11.27 13.09
C LEU A 162 6.16 -11.75 13.38
N ALA A 163 5.26 -11.66 12.41
CA ALA A 163 3.87 -12.08 12.53
C ALA A 163 3.71 -13.61 12.60
N THR A 164 4.53 -14.38 11.90
CA THR A 164 4.55 -15.85 12.06
C THR A 164 5.16 -16.31 13.40
N LEU A 165 5.89 -15.43 14.09
CA LEU A 165 6.47 -15.67 15.42
C LEU A 165 5.57 -15.19 16.58
N GLN A 166 4.46 -14.49 16.32
CA GLN A 166 3.56 -14.04 17.39
C GLN A 166 2.71 -15.19 17.94
N PRO A 167 2.51 -15.27 19.27
CA PRO A 167 1.49 -16.15 19.86
C PRO A 167 0.09 -15.82 19.33
N VAL A 168 -0.74 -16.85 19.15
CA VAL A 168 -2.17 -16.67 18.88
C VAL A 168 -2.87 -16.37 20.21
N GLY A 169 -3.41 -15.17 20.35
CA GLY A 169 -4.17 -14.74 21.52
C GLY A 169 -5.67 -15.07 21.44
N PRO A 170 -6.46 -14.67 22.45
CA PRO A 170 -7.91 -14.90 22.49
C PRO A 170 -8.68 -14.32 21.30
N HIS A 171 -8.13 -13.30 20.64
CA HIS A 171 -8.70 -12.63 19.47
C HIS A 171 -8.00 -13.02 18.15
N GLY A 172 -7.21 -14.10 18.15
CA GLY A 172 -6.36 -14.50 17.03
C GLY A 172 -4.91 -14.02 17.15
N SER A 173 -4.13 -14.14 16.07
CA SER A 173 -2.80 -13.53 15.99
C SER A 173 -2.93 -12.02 15.87
N LEU A 174 -2.16 -11.26 16.65
CA LEU A 174 -2.12 -9.81 16.50
C LEU A 174 -1.52 -9.44 15.12
N ARG A 175 -2.16 -8.51 14.42
CA ARG A 175 -1.82 -8.05 13.05
C ARG A 175 -2.10 -6.54 12.96
N SER A 176 -1.54 -5.86 11.95
CA SER A 176 -1.95 -4.49 11.62
C SER A 176 -3.43 -4.47 11.23
N GLY A 177 -4.18 -3.44 11.63
CA GLY A 177 -5.59 -3.31 11.26
C GLY A 177 -5.82 -3.23 9.75
N ALA A 178 -4.89 -2.64 9.00
CA ALA A 178 -4.96 -2.60 7.55
C ALA A 178 -4.65 -3.95 6.89
N ASP A 179 -3.75 -4.76 7.46
CA ASP A 179 -3.49 -6.14 7.02
C ASP A 179 -4.79 -6.96 7.09
N VAL A 180 -5.46 -6.97 8.25
CA VAL A 180 -6.73 -7.68 8.46
C VAL A 180 -7.83 -7.24 7.48
N ILE A 181 -7.92 -5.94 7.16
CA ILE A 181 -8.88 -5.41 6.17
C ILE A 181 -8.54 -5.87 4.75
N LEU A 182 -7.26 -5.86 4.37
CA LEU A 182 -6.80 -6.25 3.04
C LEU A 182 -6.91 -7.77 2.81
N GLU A 183 -6.68 -8.58 3.84
CA GLU A 183 -6.86 -10.04 3.81
C GLU A 183 -8.34 -10.45 3.82
N GLY A 184 -9.22 -9.68 4.46
CA GLY A 184 -10.64 -10.01 4.65
C GLY A 184 -11.37 -10.54 3.40
N PRO A 185 -11.32 -9.88 2.24
CA PRO A 185 -11.91 -10.37 0.99
C PRO A 185 -11.32 -11.71 0.52
N PHE A 186 -10.03 -11.96 0.74
CA PHE A 186 -9.37 -13.21 0.38
C PHE A 186 -9.72 -14.33 1.36
N ILE A 187 -9.87 -14.03 2.65
CA ILE A 187 -10.40 -14.95 3.66
C ILE A 187 -11.85 -15.34 3.33
N ALA A 188 -12.69 -14.39 2.94
CA ALA A 188 -14.05 -14.67 2.49
C ALA A 188 -14.11 -15.56 1.23
N LEU A 189 -13.15 -15.41 0.31
CA LEU A 189 -13.08 -16.18 -0.94
C LEU A 189 -12.44 -17.57 -0.78
N ALA A 190 -11.40 -17.71 0.04
CA ALA A 190 -10.53 -18.88 0.10
C ALA A 190 -10.36 -19.49 1.51
N GLY A 191 -11.12 -19.00 2.51
CA GLY A 191 -11.08 -19.46 3.89
C GLY A 191 -9.69 -19.31 4.51
N SER A 192 -9.20 -20.36 5.17
CA SER A 192 -7.86 -20.40 5.77
C SER A 192 -6.70 -20.24 4.77
N ARG A 193 -6.95 -20.31 3.45
CA ARG A 193 -5.96 -20.01 2.41
C ARG A 193 -5.98 -18.55 1.96
N GLY A 194 -6.90 -17.73 2.48
CA GLY A 194 -7.05 -16.32 2.17
C GLY A 194 -5.75 -15.50 2.33
N PRO A 195 -5.08 -15.54 3.50
CA PRO A 195 -3.81 -14.83 3.75
C PRO A 195 -2.73 -15.21 2.73
N LEU A 196 -2.62 -16.50 2.44
CA LEU A 196 -1.62 -17.05 1.52
C LEU A 196 -1.92 -16.65 0.06
N LEU A 197 -3.20 -16.57 -0.32
CA LEU A 197 -3.65 -16.06 -1.62
C LEU A 197 -3.42 -14.54 -1.73
N PHE A 198 -3.73 -13.77 -0.68
CA PHE A 198 -3.47 -12.34 -0.61
C PHE A 198 -1.98 -12.04 -0.79
N LEU A 199 -1.11 -12.67 0.00
CA LEU A 199 0.33 -12.51 -0.08
C LEU A 199 0.88 -12.92 -1.46
N ALA A 200 0.36 -14.00 -2.06
CA ALA A 200 0.72 -14.41 -3.41
C ALA A 200 0.29 -13.39 -4.48
N CYS A 201 -0.91 -12.81 -4.37
CA CYS A 201 -1.39 -11.75 -5.26
C CYS A 201 -0.58 -10.46 -5.09
N LEU A 202 -0.35 -10.00 -3.86
CA LEU A 202 0.42 -8.81 -3.53
C LEU A 202 1.87 -8.93 -4.06
N THR A 203 2.54 -10.03 -3.74
CA THR A 203 3.91 -10.30 -4.19
C THR A 203 3.97 -10.48 -5.70
N GLY A 204 2.99 -11.18 -6.31
CA GLY A 204 2.92 -11.38 -7.75
C GLY A 204 2.75 -10.08 -8.55
N VAL A 205 1.85 -9.19 -8.10
CA VAL A 205 1.67 -7.86 -8.69
C VAL A 205 2.92 -7.00 -8.47
N GLY A 206 3.53 -7.04 -7.28
CA GLY A 206 4.77 -6.34 -6.98
C GLY A 206 5.93 -6.75 -7.89
N VAL A 207 6.18 -8.07 -8.01
CA VAL A 207 7.19 -8.65 -8.90
C VAL A 207 6.90 -8.30 -10.36
N TRP A 208 5.65 -8.35 -10.82
CA TRP A 208 5.28 -7.96 -12.18
C TRP A 208 5.57 -6.48 -12.45
N LEU A 209 5.25 -5.57 -11.53
CA LEU A 209 5.54 -4.14 -11.64
C LEU A 209 7.06 -3.88 -11.69
N VAL A 210 7.83 -4.49 -10.78
CA VAL A 210 9.30 -4.38 -10.74
C VAL A 210 9.92 -4.93 -12.02
N ALA A 211 9.55 -6.14 -12.45
CA ALA A 211 10.07 -6.78 -13.66
C ALA A 211 9.69 -6.00 -14.94
N ARG A 212 8.49 -5.41 -15.00
CA ARG A 212 8.09 -4.52 -16.10
C ARG A 212 8.97 -3.28 -16.18
N ASP A 213 9.36 -2.73 -15.04
CA ASP A 213 10.08 -1.46 -14.94
C ASP A 213 11.61 -1.62 -15.03
N LEU A 214 12.17 -2.76 -14.59
CA LEU A 214 13.57 -3.14 -14.82
C LEU A 214 13.96 -3.19 -16.31
N ARG A 215 12.98 -3.36 -17.22
CA ARG A 215 13.20 -3.25 -18.67
C ARG A 215 13.52 -1.82 -19.14
N ARG A 216 13.30 -0.80 -18.30
CA ARG A 216 13.62 0.61 -18.60
C ARG A 216 14.98 1.05 -18.09
N GLY A 217 15.58 0.30 -17.17
CA GLY A 217 16.86 0.67 -16.58
C GLY A 217 17.24 -0.22 -15.39
N ARG A 218 18.54 -0.21 -15.06
CA ARG A 218 19.08 -0.93 -13.91
C ARG A 218 18.72 -0.24 -12.59
N VAL A 219 18.93 -0.99 -11.50
CA VAL A 219 18.88 -0.50 -10.11
C VAL A 219 20.29 -0.18 -9.66
N ASP A 220 20.50 1.01 -9.08
CA ASP A 220 21.69 1.36 -8.31
C ASP A 220 21.39 1.13 -6.82
N PRO A 221 22.02 0.13 -6.16
CA PRO A 221 21.78 -0.17 -4.75
C PRO A 221 22.08 0.99 -3.80
N LYS A 222 22.96 1.94 -4.19
CA LYS A 222 23.31 3.10 -3.35
C LYS A 222 22.10 4.00 -3.07
N LEU A 223 21.13 4.04 -3.98
CA LEU A 223 19.92 4.84 -3.80
C LEU A 223 19.05 4.34 -2.65
N PHE A 224 19.06 3.05 -2.31
CA PHE A 224 18.32 2.55 -1.14
C PHE A 224 18.89 3.07 0.18
N GLY A 225 20.21 3.25 0.28
CA GLY A 225 20.83 3.89 1.45
C GLY A 225 20.41 5.36 1.59
N ALA A 226 20.38 6.09 0.47
CA ALA A 226 19.86 7.46 0.45
C ALA A 226 18.36 7.52 0.80
N MET A 227 17.54 6.62 0.27
CA MET A 227 16.10 6.53 0.58
C MET A 227 15.85 6.19 2.06
N LEU A 228 16.69 5.36 2.69
CA LEU A 228 16.58 5.04 4.11
C LEU A 228 16.92 6.24 5.00
N LEU A 229 18.02 6.95 4.70
CA LEU A 229 18.39 8.18 5.40
C LEU A 229 17.33 9.28 5.21
N GLU A 230 16.80 9.43 3.99
CA GLU A 230 15.69 10.34 3.70
C GLU A 230 14.44 9.97 4.51
N SER A 231 14.06 8.68 4.53
CA SER A 231 12.88 8.21 5.27
C SER A 231 13.04 8.41 6.79
N ALA A 232 14.23 8.18 7.35
CA ALA A 232 14.51 8.44 8.76
C ALA A 232 14.45 9.93 9.11
N ALA A 233 15.04 10.80 8.26
CA ALA A 233 14.96 12.25 8.45
C ALA A 233 13.53 12.77 8.32
N LEU A 234 12.76 12.25 7.35
CA LEU A 234 11.34 12.57 7.17
C LEU A 234 10.48 12.06 8.33
N ALA A 235 10.83 10.94 8.98
CA ALA A 235 10.09 10.39 10.11
C ALA A 235 10.25 11.28 11.36
N LEU A 236 11.47 11.74 11.64
CA LEU A 236 11.74 12.73 12.68
C LEU A 236 11.04 14.07 12.36
N LEU A 237 11.09 14.52 11.11
CA LEU A 237 10.38 15.72 10.65
C LEU A 237 8.86 15.56 10.82
N ALA A 238 8.28 14.40 10.52
CA ALA A 238 6.87 14.12 10.70
C ALA A 238 6.47 14.27 12.17
N GLY A 239 7.24 13.65 13.09
CA GLY A 239 7.00 13.75 14.53
C GLY A 239 7.02 15.21 15.02
N VAL A 240 8.01 16.01 14.60
CA VAL A 240 8.09 17.43 14.97
C VAL A 240 6.95 18.24 14.36
N VAL A 241 6.71 18.12 13.05
CA VAL A 241 5.72 18.94 12.32
C VAL A 241 4.29 18.62 12.74
N VAL A 242 3.93 17.34 12.84
CA VAL A 242 2.57 16.94 13.24
C VAL A 242 2.29 17.31 14.70
N SER A 243 3.26 17.11 15.60
CA SER A 243 3.10 17.51 17.01
C SER A 243 2.99 19.02 17.16
N ALA A 244 3.88 19.80 16.53
CA ALA A 244 3.84 21.26 16.59
C ALA A 244 2.54 21.83 16.00
N ALA A 245 2.08 21.31 14.86
CA ALA A 245 0.81 21.71 14.26
C ALA A 245 -0.40 21.35 15.15
N THR A 246 -0.39 20.17 15.78
CA THR A 246 -1.46 19.76 16.72
C THR A 246 -1.51 20.67 17.94
N VAL A 247 -0.35 20.98 18.54
CA VAL A 247 -0.24 21.90 19.69
C VAL A 247 -0.68 23.32 19.31
N HIS A 248 -0.31 23.80 18.11
CA HIS A 248 -0.72 25.11 17.62
C HIS A 248 -2.23 25.23 17.43
N LEU A 249 -2.90 24.18 16.93
CA LEU A 249 -4.36 24.17 16.75
C LEU A 249 -5.14 23.98 18.05
N LEU A 250 -4.61 23.23 19.02
CA LEU A 250 -5.33 22.83 20.24
C LEU A 250 -4.87 23.54 21.53
N GLY A 251 -3.85 24.40 21.44
CA GLY A 251 -3.39 25.27 22.52
C GLY A 251 -2.64 24.58 23.67
N ARG A 252 -2.45 23.25 23.62
CA ARG A 252 -1.72 22.48 24.64
C ARG A 252 -1.15 21.18 24.08
N PRO A 253 0.04 20.74 24.53
CA PRO A 253 0.48 19.38 24.33
C PRO A 253 -0.37 18.41 25.16
N ALA A 254 -0.60 17.23 24.61
CA ALA A 254 -1.07 16.07 25.34
C ALA A 254 -0.24 14.86 24.89
N PRO A 255 0.00 13.88 25.77
CA PRO A 255 0.63 12.63 25.36
C PRO A 255 -0.26 11.94 24.34
N LEU A 256 0.33 11.41 23.28
CA LEU A 256 -0.32 10.36 22.50
C LEU A 256 -0.46 9.14 23.42
N LEU A 257 -1.68 8.66 23.59
CA LEU A 257 -1.93 7.48 24.40
C LEU A 257 -1.46 6.25 23.62
N ILE A 258 -0.19 5.89 23.81
CA ILE A 258 0.38 4.62 23.33
C ILE A 258 -0.34 3.41 23.98
N GLY A 259 -1.05 3.65 25.09
CA GLY A 259 -2.11 2.76 25.60
C GLY A 259 -1.63 1.34 25.85
N GLU A 260 -2.45 0.36 25.46
CA GLU A 260 -2.11 -1.06 25.57
C GLU A 260 -0.95 -1.46 24.64
N LEU A 261 -0.74 -0.76 23.52
CA LEU A 261 0.39 -1.06 22.61
C LEU A 261 1.74 -0.90 23.30
N GLY A 262 1.86 0.03 24.25
CA GLY A 262 3.09 0.25 25.03
C GLY A 262 3.46 -0.94 25.91
N GLN A 263 2.47 -1.71 26.36
CA GLN A 263 2.64 -2.91 27.19
C GLN A 263 2.97 -4.16 26.38
N LEU A 264 2.85 -4.11 25.04
CA LEU A 264 3.21 -5.23 24.18
C LEU A 264 4.73 -5.44 24.13
N GLY A 265 5.13 -6.70 23.91
CA GLY A 265 6.52 -7.08 23.72
C GLY A 265 7.18 -6.31 22.57
N GLY A 266 8.48 -6.06 22.67
CA GLY A 266 9.20 -5.26 21.66
C GLY A 266 9.12 -5.82 20.24
N SER A 267 9.14 -7.15 20.08
CA SER A 267 8.92 -7.80 18.77
C SER A 267 7.53 -7.52 18.20
N THR A 268 6.50 -7.51 19.06
CA THR A 268 5.11 -7.21 18.71
C THR A 268 4.95 -5.74 18.33
N ARG A 269 5.51 -4.80 19.10
CA ARG A 269 5.51 -3.37 18.76
C ARG A 269 6.22 -3.08 17.44
N LEU A 270 7.39 -3.69 17.23
CA LEU A 270 8.12 -3.57 15.96
C LEU A 270 7.29 -4.12 14.79
N MET A 271 6.69 -5.31 14.94
CA MET A 271 5.80 -5.88 13.93
C MET A 271 4.67 -4.91 13.58
N LEU A 272 3.97 -4.35 14.58
CA LEU A 272 2.88 -3.41 14.33
C LEU A 272 3.35 -2.15 13.59
N ALA A 273 4.48 -1.55 13.95
CA ALA A 273 5.06 -0.39 13.27
C ALA A 273 5.43 -0.69 11.80
N LEU A 274 6.06 -1.84 11.52
CA LEU A 274 6.38 -2.26 10.15
C LEU A 274 5.09 -2.53 9.35
N GLY A 275 4.07 -3.09 10.00
CA GLY A 275 2.76 -3.39 9.42
C GLY A 275 1.96 -2.14 9.10
N ALA A 276 1.95 -1.14 10.00
CA ALA A 276 1.35 0.16 9.76
C ALA A 276 2.02 0.83 8.54
N GLY A 277 3.34 0.99 8.57
CA GLY A 277 4.06 1.61 7.46
C GLY A 277 3.86 0.89 6.11
N LEU A 278 3.73 -0.44 6.07
CA LEU A 278 3.48 -1.15 4.82
C LEU A 278 2.00 -1.18 4.41
N TYR A 279 1.14 -1.74 5.25
CA TYR A 279 -0.25 -2.06 4.90
C TYR A 279 -1.18 -0.85 5.05
N GLU A 280 -0.95 0.07 5.98
CA GLU A 280 -1.76 1.30 6.05
C GLU A 280 -1.42 2.25 4.90
N GLU A 281 -0.16 2.36 4.48
CA GLU A 281 0.18 3.12 3.27
C GLU A 281 -0.42 2.49 2.00
N LEU A 282 -0.47 1.16 1.93
CA LEU A 282 -1.13 0.46 0.84
C LEU A 282 -2.65 0.74 0.85
N LEU A 283 -3.31 0.56 2.01
CA LEU A 283 -4.76 0.75 2.14
C LEU A 283 -5.19 2.21 1.98
N PHE A 284 -4.61 3.12 2.76
CA PHE A 284 -5.07 4.50 2.82
C PHE A 284 -4.52 5.37 1.68
N ARG A 285 -3.26 5.20 1.27
CA ARG A 285 -2.62 6.12 0.30
C ARG A 285 -2.64 5.57 -1.12
N VAL A 286 -2.32 4.29 -1.32
CA VAL A 286 -2.40 3.68 -2.67
C VAL A 286 -3.85 3.39 -3.07
N LEU A 287 -4.63 2.72 -2.23
CA LEU A 287 -6.00 2.32 -2.57
C LEU A 287 -7.02 3.45 -2.32
N LEU A 288 -7.19 3.94 -1.07
CA LEU A 288 -8.23 4.91 -0.74
C LEU A 288 -8.01 6.29 -1.39
N VAL A 289 -6.89 6.97 -1.13
CA VAL A 289 -6.59 8.28 -1.76
C VAL A 289 -6.53 8.15 -3.30
N GLY A 290 -5.98 7.05 -3.82
CA GLY A 290 -6.00 6.75 -5.26
C GLY A 290 -7.42 6.62 -5.83
N ALA A 291 -8.32 5.91 -5.15
CA ALA A 291 -9.72 5.75 -5.55
C ALA A 291 -10.51 7.06 -5.42
N LEU A 292 -10.32 7.84 -4.35
CA LEU A 292 -10.97 9.14 -4.16
C LEU A 292 -10.56 10.14 -5.25
N ALA A 293 -9.27 10.20 -5.60
CA ALA A 293 -8.78 11.04 -6.69
C ALA A 293 -9.25 10.55 -8.07
N TRP A 294 -9.39 9.24 -8.27
CA TRP A 294 -10.00 8.68 -9.47
C TRP A 294 -11.50 9.04 -9.57
N VAL A 295 -12.26 8.92 -8.49
CA VAL A 295 -13.68 9.31 -8.41
C VAL A 295 -13.85 10.80 -8.73
N GLY A 296 -13.06 11.67 -8.08
CA GLY A 296 -13.07 13.12 -8.31
C GLY A 296 -12.92 13.49 -9.78
N ARG A 297 -11.90 12.91 -10.45
CA ARG A 297 -11.66 13.15 -11.88
C ARG A 297 -12.70 12.48 -12.78
N ARG A 298 -13.08 11.22 -12.50
CA ARG A 298 -13.86 10.40 -13.43
C ARG A 298 -15.37 10.60 -13.35
N LEU A 299 -15.90 10.91 -12.17
CA LEU A 299 -17.34 11.15 -11.97
C LEU A 299 -17.70 12.64 -11.97
N PHE A 300 -16.86 13.48 -11.37
CA PHE A 300 -17.13 14.92 -11.23
C PHE A 300 -16.34 15.81 -12.21
N GLY A 301 -15.47 15.23 -13.05
CA GLY A 301 -14.71 15.99 -14.06
C GLY A 301 -13.67 16.95 -13.48
N TRP A 302 -13.30 16.80 -12.21
CA TRP A 302 -12.37 17.70 -11.55
C TRP A 302 -10.95 17.63 -12.15
N GLN A 303 -10.24 18.75 -12.10
CA GLN A 303 -8.83 18.81 -12.43
C GLN A 303 -7.97 18.13 -11.34
N GLU A 304 -6.71 17.83 -11.67
CA GLU A 304 -5.78 17.08 -10.80
C GLU A 304 -5.66 17.67 -9.39
N LEU A 305 -5.53 19.00 -9.26
CA LEU A 305 -5.32 19.64 -7.96
C LEU A 305 -6.57 19.58 -7.05
N PRO A 306 -7.78 20.00 -7.47
CA PRO A 306 -8.99 19.81 -6.66
C PRO A 306 -9.26 18.35 -6.28
N ALA A 307 -9.08 17.41 -7.22
CA ALA A 307 -9.26 15.98 -6.94
C ALA A 307 -8.22 15.45 -5.93
N GLY A 308 -6.96 15.90 -6.03
CA GLY A 308 -5.90 15.57 -5.08
C GLY A 308 -6.16 16.13 -3.68
N VAL A 309 -6.54 17.41 -3.56
CA VAL A 309 -6.87 18.05 -2.27
C VAL A 309 -8.04 17.34 -1.60
N PHE A 310 -9.12 17.08 -2.35
CA PHE A 310 -10.27 16.31 -1.83
C PHE A 310 -9.86 14.93 -1.33
N ALA A 311 -9.09 14.18 -2.12
CA ALA A 311 -8.64 12.85 -1.77
C ALA A 311 -7.73 12.84 -0.53
N VAL A 312 -6.82 13.81 -0.40
CA VAL A 312 -5.95 13.98 0.78
C VAL A 312 -6.78 14.30 2.02
N VAL A 313 -7.67 15.29 1.97
CA VAL A 313 -8.47 15.72 3.14
C VAL A 313 -9.42 14.62 3.60
N LEU A 314 -10.20 14.04 2.68
CA LEU A 314 -11.15 12.99 3.04
C LEU A 314 -10.44 11.68 3.41
N GLY A 315 -9.36 11.31 2.72
CA GLY A 315 -8.53 10.15 3.06
C GLY A 315 -7.92 10.27 4.44
N ALA A 316 -7.39 11.44 4.80
CA ALA A 316 -6.87 11.73 6.14
C ALA A 316 -7.95 11.68 7.24
N ALA A 317 -9.16 12.18 6.96
CA ALA A 317 -10.29 12.09 7.89
C ALA A 317 -10.74 10.64 8.13
N ILE A 318 -10.80 9.82 7.08
CA ILE A 318 -11.10 8.38 7.18
C ILE A 318 -9.98 7.64 7.93
N PHE A 319 -8.71 7.95 7.65
CA PHE A 319 -7.55 7.41 8.37
C PHE A 319 -7.57 7.74 9.87
N SER A 320 -7.94 8.98 10.23
CA SER A 320 -8.09 9.36 11.65
C SER A 320 -9.25 8.60 12.30
N ALA A 321 -10.43 8.59 11.67
CA ALA A 321 -11.60 7.86 12.17
C ALA A 321 -11.35 6.34 12.33
N PHE A 322 -10.56 5.73 11.45
CA PHE A 322 -10.22 4.31 11.50
C PHE A 322 -9.54 3.88 12.81
N HIS A 323 -8.73 4.75 13.41
CA HIS A 323 -8.01 4.44 14.65
C HIS A 323 -8.89 4.31 15.90
N TYR A 324 -10.19 4.61 15.78
CA TYR A 324 -11.19 4.44 16.83
C TYR A 324 -12.05 3.18 16.64
N ILE A 325 -11.59 2.25 15.79
CA ILE A 325 -12.31 1.03 15.42
C ILE A 325 -11.45 -0.21 15.69
N GLY A 326 -12.01 -1.18 16.43
CA GLY A 326 -11.38 -2.48 16.70
C GLY A 326 -10.97 -2.68 18.16
N PRO A 327 -10.45 -3.87 18.52
CA PRO A 327 -10.15 -4.22 19.91
C PRO A 327 -9.05 -3.36 20.56
N TYR A 328 -8.10 -2.88 19.76
CA TYR A 328 -6.95 -2.07 20.19
C TYR A 328 -7.04 -0.62 19.70
N ALA A 329 -8.27 -0.11 19.57
CA ALA A 329 -8.55 1.26 19.15
C ALA A 329 -8.08 2.29 20.19
N ASP A 330 -7.73 3.48 19.71
CA ASP A 330 -7.46 4.63 20.58
C ASP A 330 -8.71 4.97 21.42
N PRO A 331 -8.56 5.36 22.70
CA PRO A 331 -9.61 6.08 23.42
C PRO A 331 -9.96 7.38 22.68
N TRP A 332 -11.24 7.64 22.47
CA TRP A 332 -11.68 8.86 21.77
C TRP A 332 -11.24 10.13 22.50
N ALA A 333 -10.38 10.91 21.86
CA ALA A 333 -9.94 12.21 22.32
C ALA A 333 -9.71 13.15 21.13
N LEU A 334 -10.13 14.41 21.26
CA LEU A 334 -9.95 15.40 20.19
C LEU A 334 -8.47 15.58 19.79
N TYR A 335 -7.56 15.45 20.76
CA TYR A 335 -6.12 15.57 20.50
C TYR A 335 -5.60 14.43 19.61
N SER A 336 -5.88 13.17 19.93
CA SER A 336 -5.46 12.05 19.07
C SER A 336 -6.13 12.12 17.70
N PHE A 337 -7.39 12.60 17.62
CA PHE A 337 -8.11 12.68 16.35
C PHE A 337 -7.50 13.74 15.42
N VAL A 338 -7.20 14.94 15.95
CA VAL A 338 -6.54 16.01 15.18
C VAL A 338 -5.10 15.64 14.84
N TYR A 339 -4.38 15.00 15.77
CA TYR A 339 -3.04 14.49 15.51
C TYR A 339 -3.01 13.51 14.34
N ARG A 340 -3.88 12.48 14.38
CA ARG A 340 -3.97 11.46 13.32
C ARG A 340 -4.51 12.01 12.01
N LEU A 341 -5.39 13.03 12.06
CA LEU A 341 -5.82 13.76 10.87
C LEU A 341 -4.65 14.51 10.21
N LEU A 342 -3.83 15.22 10.99
CA LEU A 342 -2.65 15.94 10.49
C LEU A 342 -1.55 14.99 9.99
N ALA A 343 -1.29 13.88 10.69
CA ALA A 343 -0.45 12.79 10.19
C ALA A 343 -1.01 12.22 8.87
N GLY A 344 -2.33 12.02 8.80
CA GLY A 344 -3.06 11.61 7.61
C GLY A 344 -2.78 12.50 6.40
N VAL A 345 -2.84 13.82 6.59
CA VAL A 345 -2.51 14.83 5.57
C VAL A 345 -1.02 14.79 5.21
N PHE A 346 -0.13 14.76 6.21
CA PHE A 346 1.31 14.71 6.01
C PHE A 346 1.75 13.51 5.17
N PHE A 347 1.36 12.29 5.56
CA PHE A 347 1.72 11.07 4.83
C PHE A 347 1.09 11.01 3.44
N SER A 348 -0.11 11.57 3.25
CA SER A 348 -0.72 11.67 1.93
C SER A 348 0.01 12.66 1.01
N ALA A 349 0.47 13.79 1.53
CA ALA A 349 1.32 14.73 0.79
C ALA A 349 2.71 14.12 0.48
N LEU A 350 3.29 13.38 1.42
CA LEU A 350 4.53 12.63 1.23
C LEU A 350 4.38 11.56 0.14
N TYR A 351 3.28 10.80 0.14
CA TYR A 351 2.97 9.84 -0.91
C TYR A 351 2.89 10.48 -2.31
N LEU A 352 2.20 11.61 -2.45
CA LEU A 352 2.08 12.32 -3.73
C LEU A 352 3.42 12.87 -4.25
N THR A 353 4.35 13.20 -3.35
CA THR A 353 5.66 13.81 -3.69
C THR A 353 6.80 12.79 -3.80
N ARG A 354 6.82 11.74 -2.98
CA ARG A 354 7.92 10.76 -2.87
C ARG A 354 7.53 9.31 -3.17
N GLY A 355 6.24 9.01 -3.28
CA GLY A 355 5.74 7.68 -3.66
C GLY A 355 5.74 6.67 -2.50
N PHE A 356 5.22 5.47 -2.78
CA PHE A 356 4.92 4.46 -1.77
C PHE A 356 6.11 4.06 -0.90
N GLY A 357 7.26 3.70 -1.49
CA GLY A 357 8.36 3.10 -0.73
C GLY A 357 8.98 4.01 0.34
N VAL A 358 9.20 5.29 0.00
CA VAL A 358 9.70 6.29 0.97
C VAL A 358 8.64 6.57 2.03
N THR A 359 7.37 6.68 1.64
CA THR A 359 6.28 6.96 2.58
C THR A 359 6.10 5.81 3.59
N ALA A 360 6.14 4.57 3.11
CA ALA A 360 6.02 3.36 3.93
C ALA A 360 7.14 3.23 4.96
N TRP A 361 8.39 3.46 4.56
CA TRP A 361 9.52 3.50 5.50
C TRP A 361 9.47 4.70 6.44
N THR A 362 9.02 5.86 5.97
CA THR A 362 8.86 7.04 6.82
C THR A 362 7.84 6.78 7.92
N HIS A 363 6.70 6.17 7.59
CA HIS A 363 5.64 5.82 8.55
C HIS A 363 6.13 4.73 9.51
N ALA A 364 6.73 3.64 9.01
CA ALA A 364 7.28 2.58 9.86
C ALA A 364 8.36 3.08 10.83
N LEU A 365 9.27 3.96 10.37
CA LEU A 365 10.31 4.54 11.24
C LEU A 365 9.74 5.56 12.22
N TYR A 366 8.74 6.35 11.81
CA TYR A 366 8.03 7.27 12.69
C TYR A 366 7.36 6.51 13.85
N ASP A 367 6.65 5.42 13.56
CA ASP A 367 6.04 4.57 14.58
C ASP A 367 7.08 3.89 15.48
N VAL A 368 8.21 3.42 14.92
CA VAL A 368 9.32 2.91 15.73
C VAL A 368 9.88 3.98 16.66
N PHE A 369 10.04 5.23 16.20
CA PHE A 369 10.52 6.31 17.06
C PHE A 369 9.50 6.69 18.16
N VAL A 370 8.19 6.58 17.89
CA VAL A 370 7.14 6.82 18.89
C VAL A 370 6.98 5.66 19.89
N LEU A 371 7.24 4.42 19.49
CA LEU A 371 7.03 3.23 20.33
C LEU A 371 8.27 2.80 21.14
N PHE A 372 9.45 3.35 20.83
CA PHE A 372 10.73 2.98 21.45
C PHE A 372 11.60 4.17 21.91
N GLY A 373 11.26 5.41 21.55
CA GLY A 373 11.90 6.65 22.02
C GLY A 373 11.14 7.29 23.18
#